data_AF-A0A804NEE3-F1
#
_entry.id   AF-A0A804NEE3-F1
#
_cell.length_a   1.000
_cell.length_b   1.000
_cell.length_c   1.000
_cell.angle_alpha   90.00
_cell.angle_beta   90.00
_cell.angle_gamma   90.00
#
_symmetry.space_group_name_H-M   'P 1'
#
loop_
_entity.id
_entity.type
_entity.pdbx_description
1 polymer ?
#
loop_
_entity_poly.entity_id
_entity_poly.type
_entity_poly.pdbx_seq_one_letter_code
_entity_poly.pdbx_strand_id
1 'polypeptide(L)'
;MHNSLDEGITKAADRLWCAEQPLVVVGKGEAYARAEEAIRKLVDTTGFPFLPTPMGKGVMPDSHPLPTTAARSLTLAQCDVALVIGARLNWLLHFGEPPKWSKDVKFIIVDISEEEIELRKPHLGIVGDTKRVTEMINREIKDIHSTWQGRTHGSKRSPRRPMTMDAILAEGSPAPVVVSEGANTMDVGRAVLVQNAPRTRLDAGTWGTMGIGLGYCIAAAVAEPE
;
A
#
# COMPACT_ATOMS: atom_id res chain seq x y z
N MET A 1 9.01 -22.38 11.10
CA MET A 1 8.79 -21.92 12.49
C MET A 1 7.95 -20.67 12.39
N HIS A 2 6.67 -20.73 12.78
CA HIS A 2 5.89 -19.51 12.96
C HIS A 2 6.48 -18.79 14.16
N ASN A 3 7.05 -17.60 13.94
CA ASN A 3 7.32 -16.69 15.04
C ASN A 3 5.98 -16.45 15.76
N SER A 4 6.00 -16.28 17.08
CA SER A 4 4.79 -15.78 17.76
C SER A 4 4.36 -14.47 17.10
N LEU A 5 3.08 -14.13 17.16
CA LEU A 5 2.59 -12.89 16.55
C LEU A 5 3.41 -11.70 17.04
N ASP A 6 3.62 -11.58 18.35
CA ASP A 6 4.40 -10.51 18.95
C ASP A 6 5.85 -10.48 18.46
N GLU A 7 6.53 -11.64 18.38
CA GLU A 7 7.88 -11.72 17.79
C GLU A 7 7.90 -11.29 16.32
N GLY A 8 6.86 -11.65 15.56
CA GLY A 8 6.68 -11.23 14.17
C GLY A 8 6.56 -9.70 14.07
N ILE A 9 5.75 -9.09 14.94
CA ILE A 9 5.57 -7.63 14.98
C ILE A 9 6.88 -6.93 15.36
N THR A 10 7.57 -7.36 16.41
CA THR A 10 8.85 -6.75 16.82
C THR A 10 9.89 -6.85 15.70
N LYS A 11 10.01 -8.02 15.05
CA LYS A 11 10.92 -8.20 13.90
C LYS A 11 10.53 -7.31 12.72
N ALA A 12 9.24 -7.16 12.43
CA ALA A 12 8.78 -6.30 11.35
C ALA A 12 9.10 -4.83 11.62
N ALA A 13 8.79 -4.35 12.83
CA ALA A 13 9.06 -2.98 13.25
C ALA A 13 10.56 -2.66 13.19
N ASP A 14 11.41 -3.52 13.75
CA ASP A 14 12.87 -3.36 13.73
C ASP A 14 13.43 -3.34 12.29
N ARG A 15 12.98 -4.26 11.44
CA ARG A 15 13.41 -4.34 10.04
C ARG A 15 12.99 -3.13 9.22
N LEU A 16 11.76 -2.66 9.39
CA LEU A 16 11.28 -1.45 8.73
C LEU A 16 12.04 -0.22 9.20
N TRP A 17 12.29 -0.11 10.51
CA TRP A 17 13.03 1.01 11.09
C TRP A 17 14.50 1.03 10.72
N CYS A 18 15.14 -0.12 10.50
CA CYS A 18 16.54 -0.18 10.09
C CYS A 18 16.76 -0.10 8.56
N ALA A 19 15.69 -0.11 7.76
CA ALA A 19 15.76 -0.08 6.30
C ALA A 19 16.32 1.25 5.79
N GLU A 20 17.17 1.22 4.78
CA GLU A 20 17.66 2.45 4.13
C GLU A 20 16.61 3.06 3.18
N GLN A 21 15.80 2.22 2.55
CA GLN A 21 14.76 2.59 1.59
C GLN A 21 13.47 1.78 1.84
N PRO A 22 12.79 2.00 2.99
CA PRO A 22 11.55 1.31 3.32
C PRO A 22 10.44 1.68 2.34
N LEU A 23 9.55 0.73 2.05
CA LEU A 23 8.34 0.94 1.26
C LEU A 23 7.13 0.27 1.93
N VAL A 24 6.01 0.99 2.01
CA VAL A 24 4.71 0.42 2.41
C VAL A 24 3.84 0.22 1.17
N VAL A 25 3.57 -1.03 0.79
CA VAL A 25 2.62 -1.36 -0.29
C VAL A 25 1.24 -1.58 0.31
N VAL A 26 0.31 -0.69 -0.05
CA VAL A 26 -1.06 -0.68 0.50
C VAL A 26 -2.01 -1.39 -0.45
N GLY A 27 -2.42 -2.59 -0.07
CA GLY A 27 -3.35 -3.39 -0.84
C GLY A 27 -4.81 -2.99 -0.67
N LYS A 28 -5.69 -3.51 -1.53
CA LYS A 28 -7.15 -3.39 -1.35
C LYS A 28 -7.66 -4.09 -0.09
N GLY A 29 -6.88 -5.00 0.50
CA GLY A 29 -7.16 -5.60 1.80
C GLY A 29 -7.22 -4.56 2.91
N GLU A 30 -6.40 -3.50 2.85
CA GLU A 30 -6.46 -2.40 3.83
C GLU A 30 -7.75 -1.58 3.70
N ALA A 31 -8.20 -1.36 2.47
CA ALA A 31 -9.48 -0.70 2.20
C ALA A 31 -10.65 -1.53 2.76
N TYR A 32 -10.57 -2.87 2.61
CA TYR A 32 -11.55 -3.82 3.12
C TYR A 32 -11.54 -3.90 4.65
N ALA A 33 -10.37 -3.97 5.28
CA ALA A 33 -10.19 -4.04 6.74
C ALA A 33 -10.50 -2.73 7.48
N ARG A 34 -10.79 -1.65 6.75
CA ARG A 34 -10.99 -0.29 7.30
C ARG A 34 -9.80 0.17 8.15
N ALA A 35 -8.60 -0.05 7.61
CA ALA A 35 -7.32 0.20 8.26
C ALA A 35 -6.75 1.61 7.95
N GLU A 36 -7.53 2.51 7.34
CA GLU A 36 -7.07 3.84 6.91
C GLU A 36 -6.36 4.64 8.02
N GLU A 37 -6.88 4.64 9.24
CA GLU A 37 -6.27 5.36 10.37
C GLU A 37 -4.95 4.72 10.81
N ALA A 38 -4.88 3.38 10.84
CA ALA A 38 -3.69 2.65 11.24
C ALA A 38 -2.55 2.84 10.22
N ILE A 39 -2.86 2.77 8.92
CA ILE A 39 -1.90 3.00 7.83
C ILE A 39 -1.45 4.46 7.82
N ARG A 40 -2.38 5.42 8.00
CA ARG A 40 -2.04 6.84 8.11
C ARG A 40 -1.08 7.12 9.24
N LYS A 41 -1.39 6.60 10.43
CA LYS A 41 -0.51 6.73 11.59
C LYS A 41 0.87 6.14 11.35
N LEU A 42 0.96 4.99 10.67
CA LEU A 42 2.23 4.36 10.32
C LEU A 42 3.07 5.28 9.41
N VAL A 43 2.48 5.74 8.31
CA VAL A 43 3.15 6.60 7.32
C VAL A 43 3.55 7.94 7.95
N ASP A 44 2.66 8.60 8.70
CA ASP A 44 2.91 9.90 9.30
C ASP A 44 3.99 9.85 10.38
N THR A 45 4.00 8.77 11.19
CA THR A 45 4.98 8.62 12.28
C THR A 45 6.37 8.28 11.73
N THR A 46 6.45 7.46 10.69
CA THR A 46 7.71 6.93 10.17
C THR A 46 8.31 7.76 9.03
N GLY A 47 7.47 8.51 8.30
CA GLY A 47 7.87 9.17 7.05
C GLY A 47 8.15 8.19 5.91
N PHE A 48 7.71 6.93 6.01
CA PHE A 48 7.96 5.95 4.95
C PHE A 48 7.14 6.27 3.68
N PRO A 49 7.75 6.16 2.49
CA PRO A 49 6.99 6.23 1.25
C PRO A 49 6.02 5.04 1.15
N PHE A 50 4.90 5.26 0.48
CA PHE A 50 3.92 4.21 0.23
C PHE A 50 3.56 4.08 -1.24
N LEU A 51 3.08 2.89 -1.62
CA LEU A 51 2.59 2.57 -2.96
C LEU A 51 1.21 1.92 -2.83
N PRO A 52 0.12 2.62 -3.19
CA PRO A 52 -1.20 2.00 -3.21
C PRO A 52 -1.35 1.10 -4.44
N THR A 53 -1.95 -0.07 -4.24
CA THR A 53 -2.51 -0.88 -5.33
C THR A 53 -3.75 -0.18 -5.94
N PRO A 54 -4.25 -0.59 -7.12
CA PRO A 54 -5.34 0.13 -7.80
C PRO A 54 -6.53 0.45 -6.90
N MET A 55 -7.13 -0.56 -6.25
CA MET A 55 -8.22 -0.39 -5.29
C MET A 55 -7.75 -0.13 -3.84
N GLY A 56 -6.43 -0.01 -3.62
CA GLY A 56 -5.85 0.48 -2.36
C GLY A 56 -5.71 2.01 -2.34
N LYS A 57 -5.86 2.68 -3.49
CA LYS A 57 -5.90 4.14 -3.57
C LYS A 57 -6.99 4.71 -2.66
N GLY A 58 -6.68 5.80 -1.96
CA GLY A 58 -7.59 6.45 -1.02
C GLY A 58 -7.53 5.94 0.42
N VAL A 59 -7.02 4.71 0.69
CA VAL A 59 -6.71 4.27 2.08
C VAL A 59 -5.77 5.28 2.73
N MET A 60 -4.69 5.57 2.00
CA MET A 60 -3.94 6.79 2.16
C MET A 60 -4.31 7.71 0.99
N PRO A 61 -4.70 8.97 1.22
CA PRO A 61 -5.06 9.90 0.16
C PRO A 61 -3.93 10.03 -0.85
N ASP A 62 -4.26 10.05 -2.13
CA ASP A 62 -3.27 10.33 -3.19
C ASP A 62 -2.65 11.73 -3.05
N SER A 63 -3.37 12.66 -2.41
CA SER A 63 -2.90 14.01 -2.06
C SER A 63 -1.85 14.05 -0.96
N HIS A 64 -1.66 12.96 -0.20
CA HIS A 64 -0.62 12.87 0.83
C HIS A 64 0.76 13.17 0.21
N PRO A 65 1.77 13.71 0.92
CA PRO A 65 3.10 14.02 0.35
C PRO A 65 3.94 12.79 -0.06
N LEU A 66 3.72 11.63 0.54
CA LEU A 66 4.57 10.43 0.42
C LEU A 66 4.19 9.28 -0.58
N PRO A 67 3.07 9.27 -1.34
CA PRO A 67 2.85 8.25 -2.36
C PRO A 67 3.92 8.26 -3.44
N THR A 68 4.30 7.06 -3.87
CA THR A 68 5.30 6.80 -4.92
C THR A 68 4.68 6.36 -6.23
N THR A 69 3.36 6.51 -6.40
CA THR A 69 2.62 6.09 -7.61
C THR A 69 3.27 6.57 -8.91
N ALA A 70 3.69 7.84 -8.96
CA ALA A 70 4.34 8.43 -10.14
C ALA A 70 5.79 7.95 -10.35
N ALA A 71 6.44 7.41 -9.32
CA ALA A 71 7.81 6.88 -9.35
C ALA A 71 7.85 5.36 -9.13
N ARG A 72 6.73 4.64 -9.34
CA ARG A 72 6.56 3.21 -8.99
C ARG A 72 7.75 2.37 -9.43
N SER A 73 8.17 2.45 -10.69
CA SER A 73 9.27 1.64 -11.21
C SER A 73 10.59 1.87 -10.49
N LEU A 74 10.89 3.13 -10.15
CA LEU A 74 12.12 3.49 -9.42
C LEU A 74 12.04 3.00 -7.98
N THR A 75 10.91 3.24 -7.31
CA THR A 75 10.70 2.85 -5.92
C THR A 75 10.80 1.33 -5.74
N LEU A 76 10.17 0.54 -6.61
CA LEU A 76 10.26 -0.92 -6.55
C LEU A 76 11.70 -1.43 -6.79
N ALA A 77 12.43 -0.80 -7.72
CA ALA A 77 13.79 -1.21 -8.07
C ALA A 77 14.83 -0.85 -6.99
N GLN A 78 14.55 0.14 -6.13
CA GLN A 78 15.53 0.64 -5.15
C GLN A 78 15.19 0.27 -3.69
N CYS A 79 13.95 -0.12 -3.38
CA CYS A 79 13.57 -0.49 -2.02
C CYS A 79 14.37 -1.71 -1.51
N ASP A 80 14.78 -1.66 -0.25
CA ASP A 80 15.52 -2.72 0.44
C ASP A 80 14.63 -3.50 1.41
N VAL A 81 13.60 -2.87 1.97
CA VAL A 81 12.55 -3.53 2.78
C VAL A 81 11.19 -3.05 2.31
N ALA A 82 10.29 -3.99 2.03
CA ALA A 82 8.92 -3.69 1.61
C ALA A 82 7.90 -4.37 2.53
N LEU A 83 7.10 -3.56 3.23
CA LEU A 83 5.90 -4.01 3.94
C LEU A 83 4.76 -4.12 2.93
N VAL A 84 4.37 -5.35 2.59
CA VAL A 84 3.23 -5.63 1.73
C VAL A 84 2.06 -6.03 2.61
N ILE A 85 1.07 -5.14 2.73
CA ILE A 85 -0.03 -5.29 3.68
C ILE A 85 -1.39 -5.25 2.97
N GLY A 86 -2.20 -6.27 3.21
CA GLY A 86 -3.48 -6.46 2.53
C GLY A 86 -3.35 -6.58 1.00
N ALA A 87 -2.16 -6.93 0.51
CA ALA A 87 -1.80 -7.01 -0.90
C ALA A 87 -1.06 -8.32 -1.18
N ARG A 88 -1.32 -8.88 -2.37
CA ARG A 88 -0.65 -10.11 -2.82
C ARG A 88 0.48 -9.77 -3.78
N LEU A 89 1.64 -10.42 -3.61
CA LEU A 89 2.73 -10.39 -4.58
C LEU A 89 2.37 -11.26 -5.80
N ASN A 90 1.37 -10.81 -6.56
CA ASN A 90 0.91 -11.46 -7.78
C ASN A 90 1.37 -10.68 -9.02
N TRP A 91 0.75 -10.95 -10.17
CA TRP A 91 1.08 -10.29 -11.45
C TRP A 91 1.03 -8.76 -11.40
N LEU A 92 0.15 -8.15 -10.58
CA LEU A 92 0.07 -6.69 -10.41
C LEU A 92 1.33 -6.11 -9.75
N LEU A 93 2.00 -6.90 -8.91
CA LEU A 93 3.26 -6.56 -8.24
C LEU A 93 4.42 -7.38 -8.79
N HIS A 94 4.31 -7.92 -10.00
CA HIS A 94 5.38 -8.69 -10.67
C HIS A 94 5.97 -9.81 -9.81
N PHE A 95 5.13 -10.45 -8.98
CA PHE A 95 5.51 -11.55 -8.08
C PHE A 95 6.62 -11.24 -7.07
N GLY A 96 6.99 -9.96 -6.89
CA GLY A 96 8.14 -9.59 -6.06
C GLY A 96 9.48 -9.86 -6.74
N GLU A 97 9.51 -10.06 -8.05
CA GLU A 97 10.68 -10.54 -8.77
C GLU A 97 11.45 -9.43 -9.53
N PRO A 98 12.77 -9.59 -9.71
CA PRO A 98 13.56 -8.75 -10.62
C PRO A 98 13.14 -8.95 -12.08
N PRO A 99 13.30 -7.94 -12.96
CA PRO A 99 14.01 -6.68 -12.73
C PRO A 99 13.13 -5.56 -12.18
N LYS A 100 11.85 -5.84 -11.88
CA LYS A 100 10.92 -4.82 -11.40
C LYS A 100 11.18 -4.48 -9.94
N TRP A 101 11.46 -5.49 -9.14
CA TRP A 101 11.92 -5.34 -7.77
C TRP A 101 13.45 -5.42 -7.67
N SER A 102 14.00 -4.78 -6.64
CA SER A 102 15.38 -5.04 -6.22
C SER A 102 15.57 -6.55 -5.96
N LYS A 103 16.72 -7.10 -6.33
CA LYS A 103 17.06 -8.52 -6.06
C LYS A 103 17.22 -8.81 -4.58
N ASP A 104 17.58 -7.79 -3.80
CA ASP A 104 17.92 -7.90 -2.38
C ASP A 104 16.79 -7.41 -1.46
N VAL A 105 15.61 -7.12 -2.02
CA VAL A 105 14.46 -6.65 -1.24
C VAL A 105 14.03 -7.71 -0.23
N LYS A 106 13.81 -7.27 1.01
CA LYS A 106 13.25 -8.10 2.08
C LYS A 106 11.77 -7.79 2.20
N PHE A 107 10.94 -8.75 1.80
CA PHE A 107 9.49 -8.64 1.95
C PHE A 107 9.06 -8.97 3.37
N ILE A 108 8.25 -8.07 3.94
CA ILE A 108 7.43 -8.34 5.12
C ILE A 108 5.99 -8.41 4.60
N ILE A 109 5.38 -9.59 4.63
CA ILE A 109 3.99 -9.78 4.16
C ILE A 109 3.07 -9.92 5.36
N VAL A 110 2.01 -9.11 5.38
CA VAL A 110 0.92 -9.21 6.34
C VAL A 110 -0.35 -9.55 5.58
N ASP A 111 -0.88 -10.74 5.82
CA ASP A 111 -2.13 -11.21 5.24
C ASP A 111 -2.85 -12.11 6.25
N ILE A 112 -4.18 -12.23 6.11
CA ILE A 112 -4.97 -13.15 6.93
C ILE A 112 -4.83 -14.59 6.44
N SER A 113 -4.49 -14.79 5.17
CA SER A 113 -4.27 -16.09 4.57
C SER A 113 -2.84 -16.59 4.79
N GLU A 114 -2.72 -17.65 5.58
CA GLU A 114 -1.46 -18.38 5.77
C GLU A 114 -0.93 -18.96 4.46
N GLU A 115 -1.81 -19.46 3.60
CA GLU A 115 -1.47 -20.03 2.29
C GLU A 115 -0.74 -19.03 1.39
N GLU A 116 -1.12 -17.75 1.42
CA GLU A 116 -0.43 -16.72 0.62
C GLU A 116 0.99 -16.48 1.14
N ILE A 117 1.20 -16.52 2.45
CA ILE A 117 2.52 -16.37 3.07
C ILE A 117 3.41 -17.58 2.72
N GLU A 118 2.87 -18.79 2.80
CA GLU A 118 3.59 -20.02 2.42
C GLU A 118 3.93 -20.05 0.93
N LEU A 119 3.03 -19.56 0.08
CA LEU A 119 3.24 -19.48 -1.36
C LEU A 119 4.39 -18.53 -1.71
N ARG A 120 4.48 -17.37 -1.04
CA ARG A 120 5.45 -16.33 -1.37
C ARG A 120 6.78 -16.45 -0.63
N LYS A 121 6.82 -17.16 0.50
CA LYS A 121 8.03 -17.35 1.31
C LYS A 121 8.79 -16.03 1.56
N PRO A 122 8.12 -15.01 2.12
CA PRO A 122 8.73 -13.72 2.38
C PRO A 122 9.86 -13.81 3.41
N HIS A 123 10.66 -12.74 3.52
CA HIS A 123 11.66 -12.64 4.59
C HIS A 123 11.01 -12.72 5.97
N LEU A 124 9.82 -12.14 6.11
CA LEU A 124 8.97 -12.27 7.28
C LEU A 124 7.50 -12.31 6.86
N GLY A 125 6.77 -13.34 7.29
CA GLY A 125 5.33 -13.44 7.10
C GLY A 125 4.62 -13.30 8.45
N ILE A 126 3.55 -12.50 8.48
CA ILE A 126 2.70 -12.31 9.66
C ILE A 126 1.26 -12.63 9.25
N VAL A 127 0.73 -13.72 9.82
CA VAL A 127 -0.66 -14.13 9.61
C VAL A 127 -1.55 -13.38 10.60
N GLY A 128 -2.53 -12.61 10.11
CA GLY A 128 -3.49 -11.94 10.98
C GLY A 128 -4.34 -10.87 10.30
N ASP A 129 -5.29 -10.31 11.06
CA ASP A 129 -6.06 -9.15 10.64
C ASP A 129 -5.10 -7.96 10.41
N THR A 130 -5.12 -7.41 9.20
CA THR A 130 -4.11 -6.44 8.76
C THR A 130 -4.22 -5.12 9.51
N LYS A 131 -5.45 -4.70 9.89
CA LYS A 131 -5.67 -3.52 10.72
C LYS A 131 -5.01 -3.70 12.09
N ARG A 132 -5.32 -4.81 12.79
CA ARG A 132 -4.76 -5.10 14.11
C ARG A 132 -3.24 -5.22 14.07
N VAL A 133 -2.69 -5.90 13.05
CA VAL A 133 -1.24 -6.02 12.85
C VAL A 133 -0.61 -4.64 12.66
N THR A 134 -1.20 -3.76 11.84
CA THR A 134 -0.70 -2.39 11.64
C THR A 134 -0.72 -1.58 12.94
N GLU A 135 -1.78 -1.71 13.75
CA GLU A 135 -1.86 -1.07 15.07
C GLU A 135 -0.80 -1.57 16.06
N MET A 136 -0.42 -2.84 15.99
CA MET A 136 0.65 -3.41 16.80
C MET A 136 2.03 -2.93 16.32
N ILE A 137 2.27 -2.91 15.00
CA ILE A 137 3.51 -2.35 14.42
C ILE A 137 3.66 -0.87 14.82
N ASN A 138 2.58 -0.09 14.79
CA ASN A 138 2.58 1.31 15.22
C ASN A 138 3.00 1.49 16.69
N ARG A 139 2.60 0.56 17.57
CA ARG A 139 3.00 0.60 18.99
C ARG A 139 4.49 0.31 19.13
N GLU A 140 4.96 -0.78 18.51
CA GLU A 140 6.37 -1.15 18.57
C GLU A 140 7.30 -0.08 17.97
N ILE A 141 6.95 0.50 16.82
CA ILE A 141 7.75 1.58 16.22
C ILE A 141 7.83 2.80 17.14
N LYS A 142 6.74 3.14 17.84
CA LYS A 142 6.75 4.25 18.79
C LYS A 142 7.72 3.99 19.94
N ASP A 143 7.76 2.75 20.42
CA ASP A 143 8.66 2.35 21.50
C ASP A 143 10.12 2.35 21.03
N ILE A 144 10.41 1.85 19.83
CA ILE A 144 11.72 1.93 19.18
C ILE A 144 12.16 3.39 19.02
N HIS A 145 11.31 4.27 18.48
CA HIS A 145 11.62 5.68 18.27
C HIS A 145 11.89 6.41 19.60
N SER A 146 11.12 6.10 20.65
CA SER A 146 11.33 6.68 21.97
C SER A 146 12.70 6.30 22.58
N THR A 147 13.18 5.09 22.27
CA THR A 147 14.47 4.57 22.71
C THR A 147 15.62 5.15 21.87
N TRP A 148 15.40 5.33 20.57
CA TRP A 148 16.36 5.90 19.62
C TRP A 148 16.19 7.42 19.51
N GLN A 149 16.43 8.16 20.59
CA GLN A 149 16.45 9.63 20.57
C GLN A 149 17.61 10.13 19.68
N GLY A 150 17.35 10.36 18.39
CA GLY A 150 18.28 11.06 17.50
C GLY A 150 18.33 10.57 16.04
N ARG A 151 17.77 9.41 15.71
CA ARG A 151 17.58 9.01 14.32
C ARG A 151 16.15 9.32 13.89
N THR A 152 15.94 10.53 13.37
CA THR A 152 14.81 10.72 12.45
C THR A 152 15.11 9.88 11.22
N HIS A 153 14.13 9.08 10.76
CA HIS A 153 14.27 8.33 9.53
C HIS A 153 14.20 9.31 8.36
N GLY A 154 15.28 10.03 8.14
CA GLY A 154 15.49 10.83 6.94
C GLY A 154 15.71 9.85 5.81
N SER A 155 14.62 9.38 5.18
CA SER A 155 14.70 8.74 3.88
C SER A 155 15.59 9.61 3.01
N LYS A 156 16.82 9.16 2.76
CA LYS A 156 17.84 9.98 2.08
C LYS A 156 17.39 10.38 0.68
N ARG A 157 16.35 9.73 0.15
CA ARG A 157 15.72 10.00 -1.14
C ARG A 157 14.25 9.58 -1.13
N SER A 158 13.36 10.39 -0.56
CA SER A 158 11.96 10.32 -0.98
C SER A 158 11.88 10.85 -2.42
N PRO A 159 11.36 10.08 -3.40
CA PRO A 159 11.19 10.57 -4.76
C PRO A 159 10.40 11.88 -4.73
N ARG A 160 10.95 12.96 -5.29
CA ARG A 160 10.20 14.23 -5.39
C ARG A 160 8.97 13.98 -6.24
N ARG A 161 7.81 14.43 -5.76
CA ARG A 161 6.57 14.43 -6.54
C ARG A 161 6.79 15.16 -7.87
N PRO A 162 6.48 14.54 -9.02
CA PRO A 162 6.49 15.26 -10.29
C PRO A 162 5.41 16.34 -10.31
N MET A 163 5.66 17.49 -10.95
CA MET A 163 4.67 18.58 -11.10
C MET A 163 3.36 18.11 -11.74
N THR A 164 3.41 17.09 -12.60
CA THR A 164 2.22 16.49 -13.21
C THR A 164 1.27 15.92 -12.15
N MET A 165 1.79 15.46 -11.01
CA MET A 165 0.96 14.97 -9.91
C MET A 165 0.20 16.12 -9.26
N ASP A 166 0.80 17.31 -9.10
CA ASP A 166 0.09 18.46 -8.53
C ASP A 166 -1.04 18.93 -9.44
N ALA A 167 -0.85 18.89 -10.77
CA ALA A 167 -1.90 19.18 -11.73
C ALA A 167 -3.04 18.14 -11.67
N ILE A 168 -2.71 16.84 -11.56
CA ILE A 168 -3.69 15.77 -11.36
C ILE A 168 -4.48 15.98 -10.05
N LEU A 169 -3.80 16.34 -8.97
CA LEU A 169 -4.42 16.60 -7.67
C LEU A 169 -5.38 17.79 -7.71
N ALA A 170 -5.09 18.80 -8.52
CA ALA A 170 -5.94 19.98 -8.68
C ALA A 170 -7.28 19.67 -9.40
N GLU A 171 -7.31 18.70 -10.32
CA GLU A 171 -8.55 18.22 -10.95
C GLU A 171 -9.43 17.43 -9.98
N GLY A 172 -8.81 16.70 -9.04
CA GLY A 172 -9.52 15.92 -8.04
C GLY A 172 -10.20 14.67 -8.60
N SER A 173 -11.15 14.12 -7.83
CA SER A 173 -11.93 12.95 -8.26
C SER A 173 -13.16 13.42 -9.03
N PRO A 174 -13.49 12.82 -10.20
CA PRO A 174 -14.67 13.21 -10.98
C PRO A 174 -15.99 12.78 -10.33
N ALA A 175 -15.96 11.87 -9.36
CA ALA A 175 -17.12 11.35 -8.67
C ALA A 175 -16.75 10.88 -7.25
N PRO A 176 -17.73 10.74 -6.32
CA PRO A 176 -17.50 10.14 -5.01
C PRO A 176 -16.95 8.72 -5.11
N VAL A 177 -17.50 7.93 -6.04
CA VAL A 177 -17.02 6.58 -6.38
C VAL A 177 -16.70 6.52 -7.88
N VAL A 178 -15.46 6.16 -8.20
CA VAL A 178 -14.96 5.97 -9.55
C VAL A 178 -15.00 4.48 -9.89
N VAL A 179 -15.85 4.13 -10.86
CA VAL A 179 -15.85 2.81 -11.49
C VAL A 179 -15.02 2.88 -12.78
N SER A 180 -14.08 1.96 -12.96
CA SER A 180 -13.14 2.00 -14.08
C SER A 180 -12.82 0.60 -14.60
N GLU A 181 -12.98 0.39 -15.90
CA GLU A 181 -12.57 -0.83 -16.60
C GLU A 181 -12.05 -0.49 -18.00
N GLY A 182 -11.50 -1.49 -18.69
CA GLY A 182 -10.87 -1.35 -19.99
C GLY A 182 -9.37 -1.63 -19.95
N ALA A 183 -8.66 -1.26 -21.02
CA ALA A 183 -7.21 -1.33 -21.10
C ALA A 183 -6.61 0.06 -20.86
N ASN A 184 -6.38 0.83 -21.93
CA ASN A 184 -5.85 2.19 -21.85
C ASN A 184 -6.67 3.09 -20.91
N THR A 185 -8.00 3.00 -20.98
CA THR A 185 -8.92 3.79 -20.13
C THR A 185 -8.69 3.51 -18.64
N MET A 186 -8.51 2.24 -18.26
CA MET A 186 -8.28 1.85 -16.87
C MET A 186 -6.89 2.25 -16.39
N ASP A 187 -5.86 2.05 -17.22
CA ASP A 187 -4.48 2.36 -16.85
C ASP A 187 -4.23 3.87 -16.74
N VAL A 188 -4.70 4.64 -17.72
CA VAL A 188 -4.66 6.11 -17.69
C VAL A 188 -5.51 6.61 -16.53
N GLY A 189 -6.75 6.12 -16.39
CA GLY A 189 -7.65 6.49 -15.30
C GLY A 189 -7.03 6.22 -13.91
N ARG A 190 -6.30 5.11 -13.73
CA ARG A 190 -5.61 4.81 -12.46
C ARG A 190 -4.47 5.79 -12.16
N ALA A 191 -3.79 6.28 -13.19
CA ALA A 191 -2.69 7.22 -13.06
C ALA A 191 -3.17 8.66 -12.79
N VAL A 192 -4.29 9.07 -13.39
CA VAL A 192 -4.76 10.46 -13.38
C VAL A 192 -5.97 10.72 -12.48
N LEU A 193 -6.79 9.72 -12.16
CA LEU A 193 -7.93 9.93 -11.27
C LEU A 193 -7.50 9.76 -9.82
N VAL A 194 -7.78 10.79 -9.02
CA VAL A 194 -7.35 10.92 -7.63
C VAL A 194 -8.39 10.31 -6.70
N GLN A 195 -7.93 9.56 -5.70
CA GLN A 195 -8.76 9.09 -4.58
C GLN A 195 -8.17 9.58 -3.27
N ASN A 196 -8.94 10.42 -2.57
CA ASN A 196 -8.59 10.94 -1.25
C ASN A 196 -9.40 10.29 -0.12
N ALA A 197 -10.33 9.40 -0.45
CA ALA A 197 -11.09 8.61 0.50
C ALA A 197 -11.00 7.12 0.15
N PRO A 198 -10.92 6.21 1.14
CA PRO A 198 -10.85 4.78 0.90
C PRO A 198 -12.12 4.25 0.24
N ARG A 199 -12.02 3.11 -0.46
CA ARG A 199 -13.17 2.39 -1.06
C ARG A 199 -13.94 3.20 -2.12
N THR A 200 -13.37 4.27 -2.64
CA THR A 200 -13.95 5.12 -3.69
C THR A 200 -13.51 4.74 -5.11
N ARG A 201 -12.66 3.73 -5.27
CA ARG A 201 -12.27 3.22 -6.58
C ARG A 201 -12.61 1.75 -6.71
N LEU A 202 -13.41 1.43 -7.73
CA LEU A 202 -13.78 0.08 -8.11
C LEU A 202 -13.30 -0.18 -9.54
N ASP A 203 -12.51 -1.22 -9.76
CA ASP A 203 -12.03 -1.56 -11.10
C ASP A 203 -12.07 -3.06 -11.40
N ALA A 204 -11.57 -3.43 -12.58
CA ALA A 204 -11.53 -4.79 -13.10
C ALA A 204 -10.80 -5.80 -12.19
N GLY A 205 -10.08 -5.30 -11.17
CA GLY A 205 -9.57 -6.11 -10.08
C GLY A 205 -8.51 -7.12 -10.49
N THR A 206 -8.48 -8.25 -9.79
CA THR A 206 -7.37 -9.21 -9.89
C THR A 206 -7.38 -10.02 -11.20
N TRP A 207 -8.52 -10.19 -11.83
CA TRP A 207 -8.64 -10.92 -13.10
C TRP A 207 -8.78 -10.00 -14.32
N GLY A 208 -8.78 -8.68 -14.14
CA GLY A 208 -8.97 -7.76 -15.26
C GLY A 208 -10.30 -7.99 -15.97
N THR A 209 -11.37 -8.27 -15.21
CA THR A 209 -12.69 -8.61 -15.75
C THR A 209 -13.35 -7.39 -16.37
N MET A 210 -13.72 -7.49 -17.65
CA MET A 210 -14.53 -6.49 -18.35
C MET A 210 -16.02 -6.83 -18.21
N GLY A 211 -16.86 -5.80 -18.11
CA GLY A 211 -18.30 -5.92 -17.90
C GLY A 211 -18.72 -5.73 -16.44
N ILE A 212 -17.81 -5.31 -15.55
CA ILE A 212 -18.14 -5.01 -14.15
C ILE A 212 -18.79 -3.63 -14.00
N GLY A 213 -18.64 -2.76 -14.99
CA GLY A 213 -18.91 -1.32 -14.86
C GLY A 213 -20.31 -1.01 -14.36
N LEU A 214 -21.34 -1.47 -15.07
CA LEU A 214 -22.73 -1.13 -14.75
C LEU A 214 -23.16 -1.72 -13.40
N GLY A 215 -22.77 -2.97 -13.12
CA GLY A 215 -23.08 -3.64 -11.85
C GLY A 215 -22.44 -2.91 -10.66
N TYR A 216 -21.19 -2.49 -10.80
CA TYR A 216 -20.51 -1.70 -9.77
C TYR A 216 -21.12 -0.32 -9.58
N CYS A 217 -21.52 0.38 -10.65
CA CYS A 217 -22.21 1.66 -10.53
C CYS A 217 -23.53 1.54 -9.77
N ILE A 218 -24.35 0.54 -10.08
CA ILE A 218 -25.62 0.29 -9.38
C ILE A 218 -25.36 -0.01 -7.91
N ALA A 219 -24.43 -0.92 -7.61
CA ALA A 219 -24.10 -1.28 -6.24
C ALA A 219 -23.55 -0.09 -5.44
N ALA A 220 -22.67 0.72 -6.05
CA ALA A 220 -22.10 1.91 -5.41
C ALA A 220 -23.20 2.94 -5.10
N ALA A 221 -24.09 3.24 -6.05
CA ALA A 221 -25.18 4.19 -5.83
C ALA A 221 -26.20 3.71 -4.78
N VAL A 222 -26.41 2.40 -4.65
CA VAL A 222 -27.28 1.83 -3.61
C VAL A 222 -26.60 1.86 -2.23
N ALA A 223 -25.29 1.60 -2.17
CA ALA A 223 -24.54 1.56 -0.91
C ALA A 223 -24.19 2.95 -0.36
N GLU A 224 -23.92 3.91 -1.25
CA GLU A 224 -23.56 5.30 -0.96
C GLU A 224 -24.47 6.22 -1.82
N PRO A 225 -25.71 6.49 -1.37
CA PRO A 225 -26.69 7.26 -2.15
C PRO A 225 -26.48 8.78 -2.15
N GLU A 226 -25.54 9.28 -1.34
CA GLU A 226 -25.13 10.70 -1.26
C GLU A 226 -23.87 10.99 -2.09
#